data_AF-A0A3C1ES06-F1
#
_entry.id   AF-A0A3C1ES06-F1
#
_cell.length_a   1.000
_cell.length_b   1.000
_cell.length_c   1.000
_cell.angle_alpha   90.00
_cell.angle_beta   90.00
_cell.angle_gamma   90.00
#
_symmetry.space_group_name_H-M   'P 1'
#
loop_
_entity.id
_entity.type
_entity.pdbx_description
1 polymer ?
#
loop_
_entity_poly.entity_id
_entity_poly.type
_entity_poly.pdbx_seq_one_letter_code
_entity_poly.pdbx_strand_id
1 'polypeptide(L)'
;MIGPVWAQEPSQGNPPAQTPSGTQPAEPGVRPAVPGNEKARENITEHGEHRGRKLERQGERRREHGQTRQRRGERLEESGERREQRGELLEQRGEELKSAGHEKAGERLERKGERMQRQGERMQEHGERMQRQGQRMQRQGERRHQRGERMRK
;
A
#
# COMPACT_ATOMS: atom_id res chain seq x y z
N MET A 1 49.08 -53.63 -53.27
CA MET A 1 48.33 -54.73 -53.91
C MET A 1 48.40 -55.95 -53.00
N ILE A 2 47.35 -56.78 -53.06
CA ILE A 2 47.17 -58.10 -52.43
C ILE A 2 46.41 -58.05 -51.07
N GLY A 3 45.12 -58.44 -51.09
CA GLY A 3 44.31 -58.79 -49.91
C GLY A 3 44.51 -60.28 -49.54
N PRO A 4 43.50 -61.05 -49.09
CA PRO A 4 42.34 -60.78 -48.24
C PRO A 4 42.20 -61.83 -47.08
N VAL A 5 41.08 -61.81 -46.33
CA VAL A 5 40.28 -63.00 -45.90
C VAL A 5 40.68 -63.89 -44.65
N TRP A 6 39.77 -63.89 -43.65
CA TRP A 6 39.26 -64.95 -42.70
C TRP A 6 39.99 -65.40 -41.42
N ALA A 7 39.14 -65.68 -40.40
CA ALA A 7 39.14 -66.81 -39.42
C ALA A 7 39.32 -66.54 -37.90
N GLN A 8 38.19 -66.52 -37.18
CA GLN A 8 37.75 -67.36 -36.03
C GLN A 8 38.77 -68.00 -35.02
N GLU A 9 38.73 -67.54 -33.75
CA GLU A 9 38.76 -68.21 -32.40
C GLU A 9 39.81 -69.29 -31.97
N PRO A 10 39.96 -69.68 -30.67
CA PRO A 10 39.40 -69.16 -29.38
C PRO A 10 40.41 -69.05 -28.18
N SER A 11 39.89 -68.61 -27.01
CA SER A 11 40.03 -69.27 -25.68
C SER A 11 41.27 -69.03 -24.75
N GLN A 12 41.05 -68.21 -23.69
CA GLN A 12 41.12 -68.51 -22.22
C GLN A 12 42.01 -67.59 -21.36
N GLY A 13 41.43 -67.07 -20.25
CA GLY A 13 42.22 -66.60 -19.10
C GLY A 13 41.57 -65.68 -18.03
N ASN A 14 40.43 -66.07 -17.43
CA ASN A 14 39.90 -65.76 -16.05
C ASN A 14 39.80 -64.31 -15.47
N PRO A 15 38.95 -64.05 -14.44
CA PRO A 15 37.51 -64.31 -14.24
C PRO A 15 36.72 -62.99 -13.92
N PRO A 16 35.37 -62.99 -13.88
CA PRO A 16 34.60 -61.76 -13.67
C PRO A 16 34.42 -61.39 -12.19
N ALA A 17 34.75 -60.14 -11.85
CA ALA A 17 34.29 -59.50 -10.62
C ALA A 17 32.80 -59.12 -10.78
N GLN A 18 31.96 -59.71 -9.93
CA GLN A 18 30.53 -59.47 -9.87
C GLN A 18 30.25 -58.01 -9.48
N THR A 19 29.66 -57.24 -10.40
CA THR A 19 28.97 -55.98 -10.08
C THR A 19 27.48 -56.26 -10.01
N PRO A 20 26.78 -56.01 -8.89
CA PRO A 20 25.34 -56.19 -8.84
C PRO A 20 24.66 -55.16 -9.74
N SER A 21 23.95 -55.68 -10.74
CA SER A 21 22.97 -55.03 -11.59
C SER A 21 21.90 -54.30 -10.77
N GLY A 22 21.57 -53.06 -11.14
CA GLY A 22 20.38 -52.42 -10.58
C GLY A 22 20.21 -50.93 -10.85
N THR A 23 20.57 -50.41 -12.03
CA THR A 23 20.04 -49.11 -12.47
C THR A 23 18.72 -49.35 -13.18
N GLN A 24 17.61 -49.23 -12.44
CA GLN A 24 16.29 -49.06 -13.03
C GLN A 24 16.02 -47.55 -13.18
N PRO A 25 15.50 -47.07 -14.33
CA PRO A 25 15.09 -45.69 -14.50
C PRO A 25 13.86 -45.41 -13.61
N ALA A 26 13.97 -44.41 -12.73
CA ALA A 26 12.86 -43.99 -11.87
C ALA A 26 11.70 -43.43 -12.71
N GLU A 27 10.51 -44.01 -12.52
CA GLU A 27 9.26 -43.47 -13.05
C GLU A 27 9.01 -42.05 -12.49
N PRO A 28 8.46 -41.12 -13.29
CA PRO A 28 8.14 -39.78 -12.83
C PRO A 28 6.84 -39.81 -12.02
N GLY A 29 6.90 -40.18 -10.74
CA GLY A 29 5.72 -40.23 -9.90
C GLY A 29 6.06 -40.37 -8.42
N VAL A 30 5.72 -39.33 -7.65
CA VAL A 30 5.65 -39.30 -6.18
C VAL A 30 7.00 -39.29 -5.44
N ARG A 31 7.47 -38.08 -5.10
CA ARG A 31 8.51 -37.89 -4.08
C ARG A 31 7.97 -38.31 -2.70
N PRO A 32 8.68 -39.12 -1.90
CA PRO A 32 8.22 -39.51 -0.58
C PRO A 32 8.13 -38.29 0.35
N ALA A 33 7.00 -38.16 1.05
CA ALA A 33 6.79 -37.12 2.05
C ALA A 33 7.73 -37.36 3.24
N VAL A 34 8.68 -36.46 3.45
CA VAL A 34 9.55 -36.45 4.64
C VAL A 34 8.70 -36.05 5.86
N PRO A 35 8.55 -36.90 6.89
CA PRO A 35 7.64 -36.68 8.02
C PRO A 35 8.02 -35.47 8.90
N GLY A 36 9.23 -34.91 8.76
CA GLY A 36 9.65 -33.67 9.43
C GLY A 36 9.17 -32.36 8.77
N ASN A 37 8.58 -32.45 7.56
CA ASN A 37 8.24 -31.27 6.75
C ASN A 37 6.82 -30.75 7.02
N GLU A 38 5.97 -31.54 7.67
CA GLU A 38 4.56 -31.21 7.93
C GLU A 38 4.42 -30.13 9.01
N LYS A 39 5.10 -30.31 10.15
CA LYS A 39 5.20 -29.26 11.19
C LYS A 39 5.86 -27.99 10.66
N ALA A 40 6.86 -28.11 9.79
CA ALA A 40 7.50 -26.94 9.17
C ALA A 40 6.52 -26.18 8.24
N ARG A 41 5.71 -26.92 7.47
CA ARG A 41 4.65 -26.35 6.63
C ARG A 41 3.57 -25.68 7.47
N GLU A 42 3.06 -26.35 8.50
CA GLU A 42 2.06 -25.79 9.43
C GLU A 42 2.54 -24.48 10.07
N ASN A 43 3.76 -24.44 10.59
CA ASN A 43 4.35 -23.23 11.16
C ASN A 43 4.45 -22.07 10.15
N ILE A 44 4.77 -22.37 8.88
CA ILE A 44 4.82 -21.36 7.81
C ILE A 44 3.41 -20.83 7.50
N THR A 45 2.41 -21.71 7.47
CA THR A 45 1.00 -21.34 7.22
C THR A 45 0.44 -20.51 8.36
N GLU A 46 0.62 -20.91 9.62
CA GLU A 46 0.17 -20.16 10.80
C GLU A 46 0.85 -18.79 10.89
N HIS A 47 2.15 -18.72 10.63
CA HIS A 47 2.90 -17.46 10.61
C HIS A 47 2.42 -16.54 9.47
N GLY A 48 2.14 -17.11 8.29
CA GLY A 48 1.56 -16.43 7.14
C GLY A 48 0.18 -15.85 7.44
N GLU A 49 -0.71 -16.65 8.03
CA GLU A 49 -2.05 -16.23 8.42
C GLU A 49 -2.04 -15.12 9.48
N HIS A 50 -1.24 -15.28 10.53
CA HIS A 50 -1.11 -14.28 11.58
C HIS A 50 -0.60 -12.95 11.00
N ARG A 51 0.39 -13.01 10.11
CA ARG A 51 0.90 -11.84 9.41
C ARG A 51 -0.13 -11.23 8.45
N GLY A 52 -0.92 -12.06 7.76
CA GLY A 52 -2.03 -11.63 6.91
C GLY A 52 -3.10 -10.88 7.68
N ARG A 53 -3.60 -11.46 8.79
CA ARG A 53 -4.55 -10.83 9.72
C ARG A 53 -4.02 -9.50 10.27
N LYS A 54 -2.72 -9.42 10.60
CA LYS A 54 -2.08 -8.18 11.06
C LYS A 54 -2.08 -7.10 9.97
N LEU A 55 -1.86 -7.46 8.71
CA LEU A 55 -1.90 -6.53 7.58
C LEU A 55 -3.32 -6.03 7.31
N GLU A 56 -4.32 -6.92 7.33
CA GLU A 56 -5.75 -6.56 7.19
C GLU A 56 -6.16 -5.50 8.22
N ARG A 57 -5.91 -5.77 9.51
CA ARG A 57 -6.21 -4.82 10.61
C ARG A 57 -5.46 -3.51 10.48
N GLN A 58 -4.24 -3.53 9.97
CA GLN A 58 -3.48 -2.29 9.71
C GLN A 58 -4.02 -1.53 8.49
N GLY A 59 -4.54 -2.24 7.48
CA GLY A 59 -5.21 -1.68 6.33
C GLY A 59 -6.48 -0.94 6.74
N GLU A 60 -7.34 -1.59 7.53
CA GLU A 60 -8.58 -1.03 8.06
C GLU A 60 -8.33 0.25 8.88
N ARG A 61 -7.45 0.19 9.88
CA ARG A 61 -7.08 1.37 10.68
C ARG A 61 -6.58 2.53 9.83
N ARG A 62 -5.85 2.24 8.76
CA ARG A 62 -5.37 3.28 7.85
C ARG A 62 -6.49 3.86 6.99
N ARG A 63 -7.47 3.05 6.56
CA ARG A 63 -8.67 3.54 5.86
C ARG A 63 -9.49 4.45 6.78
N GLU A 64 -9.76 4.02 8.01
CA GLU A 64 -10.47 4.81 9.02
C GLU A 64 -9.77 6.13 9.30
N HIS A 65 -8.45 6.11 9.53
CA HIS A 65 -7.68 7.33 9.73
C HIS A 65 -7.75 8.26 8.50
N GLY A 66 -7.76 7.70 7.29
CA GLY A 66 -7.95 8.45 6.06
C GLY A 66 -9.33 9.12 5.97
N GLN A 67 -10.40 8.44 6.38
CA GLN A 67 -11.76 9.02 6.46
C GLN A 67 -11.84 10.15 7.48
N THR A 68 -11.31 9.94 8.69
CA THR A 68 -11.25 10.98 9.73
C THR A 68 -10.52 12.22 9.23
N ARG A 69 -9.45 12.04 8.45
CA ARG A 69 -8.68 13.15 7.88
C ARG A 69 -9.43 13.90 6.78
N GLN A 70 -10.23 13.21 5.96
CA GLN A 70 -11.12 13.84 4.99
C GLN A 70 -12.16 14.71 5.69
N ARG A 71 -12.89 14.16 6.66
CA ARG A 71 -13.88 14.91 7.46
C ARG A 71 -13.28 16.13 8.14
N ARG A 72 -12.03 16.03 8.61
CA ARG A 72 -11.32 17.19 9.17
C ARG A 72 -10.97 18.24 8.11
N GLY A 73 -10.64 17.79 6.89
CA GLY A 73 -10.44 18.67 5.74
C GLY A 73 -11.69 19.45 5.39
N GLU A 74 -12.82 18.75 5.22
CA GLU A 74 -14.14 19.35 4.92
C GLU A 74 -14.54 20.41 5.96
N ARG A 75 -14.43 20.09 7.26
CA ARG A 75 -14.71 21.06 8.33
C ARG A 75 -13.82 22.28 8.29
N LEU A 76 -12.58 22.13 7.80
CA LEU A 76 -11.65 23.24 7.71
C LEU A 76 -11.97 24.14 6.53
N GLU A 77 -12.36 23.57 5.38
CA GLU A 77 -12.91 24.30 4.24
C GLU A 77 -14.14 25.12 4.63
N GLU A 78 -15.14 24.49 5.25
CA GLU A 78 -16.34 25.17 5.72
C GLU A 78 -16.01 26.29 6.74
N SER A 79 -15.02 26.06 7.60
CA SER A 79 -14.55 27.10 8.53
C SER A 79 -13.79 28.24 7.82
N GLY A 80 -13.14 27.94 6.70
CA GLY A 80 -12.50 28.91 5.83
C GLY A 80 -13.54 29.78 5.10
N GLU A 81 -14.56 29.18 4.50
CA GLU A 81 -15.69 29.88 3.86
C GLU A 81 -16.40 30.83 4.83
N ARG A 82 -16.77 30.35 6.03
CA ARG A 82 -17.37 31.21 7.07
C ARG A 82 -16.49 32.41 7.44
N ARG A 83 -15.17 32.20 7.39
CA ARG A 83 -14.21 33.26 7.71
C ARG A 83 -14.14 34.28 6.58
N GLU A 84 -14.15 33.83 5.34
CA GLU A 84 -14.19 34.67 4.15
C GLU A 84 -15.42 35.57 4.13
N GLN A 85 -16.61 34.99 4.33
CA GLN A 85 -17.87 35.73 4.45
C GLN A 85 -17.82 36.78 5.57
N ARG A 86 -17.22 36.44 6.72
CA ARG A 86 -17.04 37.42 7.81
C ARG A 86 -16.07 38.53 7.44
N GLY A 87 -15.09 38.24 6.58
CA GLY A 87 -14.18 39.23 6.04
C GLY A 87 -14.91 40.22 5.11
N GLU A 88 -15.73 39.72 4.19
CA GLU A 88 -16.58 40.55 3.32
C GLU A 88 -17.52 41.48 4.13
N LEU A 89 -18.17 40.95 5.17
CA LEU A 89 -19.01 41.76 6.05
C LEU A 89 -18.24 42.89 6.77
N LEU A 90 -16.96 42.66 7.09
CA LEU A 90 -16.11 43.70 7.70
C LEU A 90 -15.70 44.76 6.70
N GLU A 91 -15.47 44.38 5.43
CA GLU A 91 -15.22 45.33 4.33
C GLU A 91 -16.43 46.21 4.09
N GLN A 92 -17.62 45.62 3.90
CA GLN A 92 -18.87 46.37 3.72
C GLN A 92 -19.11 47.36 4.88
N ARG A 93 -18.95 46.91 6.12
CA ARG A 93 -19.09 47.79 7.29
C ARG A 93 -18.01 48.87 7.36
N GLY A 94 -16.82 48.60 6.82
CA GLY A 94 -15.77 49.58 6.69
C GLY A 94 -16.13 50.68 5.70
N GLU A 95 -16.67 50.31 4.54
CA GLU A 95 -17.16 51.25 3.51
C GLU A 95 -18.31 52.12 4.02
N GLU A 96 -19.26 51.53 4.76
CA GLU A 96 -20.35 52.26 5.43
C GLU A 96 -19.80 53.31 6.42
N LEU A 97 -18.78 52.93 7.21
CA LEU A 97 -18.14 53.84 8.16
C LEU A 97 -17.37 54.97 7.47
N LYS A 98 -16.71 54.70 6.34
CA LYS A 98 -16.11 55.76 5.53
C LYS A 98 -17.17 56.74 5.02
N SER A 99 -18.27 56.21 4.51
CA SER A 99 -19.40 57.01 4.03
C SER A 99 -20.04 57.86 5.13
N ALA A 100 -20.01 57.39 6.38
CA ALA A 100 -20.45 58.12 7.56
C ALA A 100 -19.42 59.16 8.09
N GLY A 101 -18.28 59.35 7.41
CA GLY A 101 -17.25 60.32 7.79
C GLY A 101 -16.18 59.77 8.76
N HIS A 102 -16.19 58.47 9.05
CA HIS A 102 -15.21 57.82 9.93
C HIS A 102 -14.12 57.08 9.14
N GLU A 103 -13.40 57.82 8.30
CA GLU A 103 -12.47 57.27 7.30
C GLU A 103 -11.43 56.29 7.88
N LYS A 104 -10.70 56.71 8.93
CA LYS A 104 -9.67 55.86 9.58
C LYS A 104 -10.25 54.58 10.20
N ALA A 105 -11.46 54.65 10.74
CA ALA A 105 -12.11 53.48 11.34
C ALA A 105 -12.59 52.52 10.25
N GLY A 106 -13.14 53.06 9.15
CA GLY A 106 -13.56 52.31 7.98
C GLY A 106 -12.40 51.57 7.31
N GLU A 107 -11.29 52.27 7.01
CA GLU A 107 -10.08 51.64 6.46
C GLU A 107 -9.55 50.49 7.33
N ARG A 108 -9.59 50.67 8.66
CA ARG A 108 -9.13 49.64 9.59
C ARG A 108 -10.00 48.38 9.52
N LEU A 109 -11.31 48.55 9.30
CA LEU A 109 -12.23 47.43 9.15
C LEU A 109 -12.05 46.71 7.81
N GLU A 110 -11.92 47.44 6.71
CA GLU A 110 -11.63 46.86 5.39
C GLU A 110 -10.35 46.04 5.41
N ARG A 111 -9.24 46.60 5.89
CA ARG A 111 -7.97 45.86 6.02
C ARG A 111 -8.10 44.61 6.89
N LYS A 112 -8.96 44.66 7.91
CA LYS A 112 -9.25 43.51 8.77
C LYS A 112 -10.10 42.47 8.02
N GLY A 113 -11.06 42.91 7.21
CA GLY A 113 -11.87 42.08 6.33
C GLY A 113 -11.01 41.31 5.34
N GLU A 114 -10.14 42.01 4.60
CA GLU A 114 -9.27 41.37 3.60
C GLU A 114 -8.34 40.35 4.25
N ARG A 115 -7.76 40.70 5.42
CA ARG A 115 -6.91 39.77 6.17
C ARG A 115 -7.69 38.52 6.58
N MET A 116 -8.97 38.67 6.88
CA MET A 116 -9.84 37.57 7.26
C MET A 116 -10.19 36.70 6.05
N GLN A 117 -10.53 37.28 4.89
CA GLN A 117 -10.70 36.57 3.62
C GLN A 117 -9.46 35.75 3.24
N ARG A 118 -8.28 36.38 3.19
CA ARG A 118 -7.00 35.69 2.94
C ARG A 118 -6.69 34.59 3.95
N GLN A 119 -7.27 34.64 5.15
CA GLN A 119 -7.12 33.56 6.13
C GLN A 119 -8.15 32.45 5.91
N GLY A 120 -9.36 32.78 5.43
CA GLY A 120 -10.38 31.85 4.99
C GLY A 120 -9.89 30.98 3.83
N GLU A 121 -9.39 31.60 2.76
CA GLU A 121 -8.82 30.92 1.59
C GLU A 121 -7.71 29.93 1.99
N ARG A 122 -6.77 30.36 2.85
CA ARG A 122 -5.69 29.48 3.35
C ARG A 122 -6.22 28.30 4.16
N MET A 123 -7.32 28.46 4.87
CA MET A 123 -7.97 27.37 5.59
C MET A 123 -8.62 26.38 4.62
N GLN A 124 -9.28 26.88 3.56
CA GLN A 124 -9.82 26.05 2.50
C GLN A 124 -8.72 25.24 1.81
N GLU A 125 -7.63 25.86 1.37
CA GLU A 125 -6.51 25.14 0.73
C GLU A 125 -5.91 24.06 1.65
N HIS A 126 -5.81 24.36 2.95
CA HIS A 126 -5.35 23.38 3.94
C HIS A 126 -6.34 22.22 4.12
N GLY A 127 -7.65 22.53 4.09
CA GLY A 127 -8.71 21.54 4.13
C GLY A 127 -8.60 20.58 2.96
N GLU A 128 -8.44 21.10 1.75
CA GLU A 128 -8.38 20.28 0.54
C GLU A 128 -7.16 19.35 0.56
N ARG A 129 -6.02 19.90 1.01
CA ARG A 129 -4.78 19.13 1.18
C ARG A 129 -4.97 18.00 2.18
N MET A 130 -5.71 18.23 3.27
CA MET A 130 -6.06 17.18 4.22
C MET A 130 -6.96 16.11 3.60
N GLN A 131 -7.96 16.50 2.81
CA GLN A 131 -8.83 15.56 2.09
C GLN A 131 -8.02 14.67 1.13
N ARG A 132 -7.18 15.28 0.29
CA ARG A 132 -6.28 14.57 -0.64
C ARG A 132 -5.39 13.56 0.08
N GLN A 133 -4.81 13.94 1.21
CA GLN A 133 -4.00 13.03 2.02
C GLN A 133 -4.84 11.91 2.65
N GLY A 134 -6.06 12.21 3.11
CA GLY A 134 -6.99 11.19 3.62
C GLY A 134 -7.34 10.14 2.56
N GLN A 135 -7.63 10.57 1.33
CA GLN A 135 -7.84 9.66 0.18
C GLN A 135 -6.61 8.78 -0.08
N ARG A 136 -5.40 9.37 -0.06
CA ARG A 136 -4.15 8.61 -0.24
C ARG A 136 -3.97 7.54 0.86
N MET A 137 -4.34 7.86 2.10
CA MET A 137 -4.27 6.92 3.22
C MET A 137 -5.27 5.78 3.03
N GLN A 138 -6.51 6.06 2.60
CA GLN A 138 -7.49 5.02 2.27
C GLN A 138 -6.97 4.06 1.21
N ARG A 139 -6.47 4.57 0.07
CA ARG A 139 -5.86 3.73 -0.99
C ARG A 139 -4.69 2.89 -0.49
N GLN A 140 -3.86 3.44 0.41
CA GLN A 140 -2.79 2.66 1.04
C GLN A 140 -3.31 1.59 2.00
N GLY A 141 -4.37 1.89 2.75
CA GLY A 141 -5.05 0.94 3.61
C GLY A 141 -5.64 -0.22 2.81
N GLU A 142 -6.26 0.08 1.66
CA GLU A 142 -6.78 -0.93 0.73
C GLU A 142 -5.71 -1.88 0.21
N ARG A 143 -4.60 -1.35 -0.28
CA ARG A 143 -3.49 -2.18 -0.75
C ARG A 143 -2.93 -3.07 0.36
N ARG A 144 -2.86 -2.56 1.60
CA ARG A 144 -2.39 -3.34 2.74
C ARG A 144 -3.37 -4.43 3.12
N HIS A 145 -4.68 -4.13 3.08
CA HIS A 145 -5.73 -5.10 3.32
C HIS A 145 -5.69 -6.24 2.30
N GLN A 146 -5.67 -5.92 1.00
CA GLN A 146 -5.55 -6.91 -0.08
C GLN A 146 -4.27 -7.76 0.04
N ARG A 147 -3.15 -7.17 0.47
CA ARG A 147 -1.93 -7.93 0.74
C ARG A 147 -2.11 -8.92 1.90
N GLY A 148 -2.85 -8.53 2.93
CA GLY A 148 -3.18 -9.42 4.05
C GLY A 148 -4.03 -10.60 3.60
N GLU A 149 -5.08 -10.35 2.81
CA GLU A 149 -5.95 -11.39 2.27
C GLU A 149 -5.16 -12.39 1.40
N ARG A 150 -4.23 -11.90 0.57
CA ARG A 150 -3.37 -12.74 -0.28
C ARG A 150 -2.38 -13.61 0.50
N MET A 151 -2.03 -13.27 1.73
CA MET A 151 -1.14 -14.11 2.57
C MET A 151 -1.89 -15.13 3.42
N ARG A 152 -3.22 -15.06 3.43
CA ARG A 152 -4.09 -16.05 4.10
C ARG A 152 -4.63 -17.10 3.12
N LYS A 153 -4.55 -16.84 1.82
CA LYS A 153 -4.83 -17.79 0.74
C LYS A 153 -3.56 -18.52 0.38
#